data_AF-A0A382H7I8-F1
#
_entry.id   AF-A0A382H7I8-F1
#
_cell.length_a   1.000
_cell.length_b   1.000
_cell.length_c   1.000
_cell.angle_alpha   90.00
_cell.angle_beta   90.00
_cell.angle_gamma   90.00
#
_symmetry.space_group_name_H-M   'P 1'
#
loop_
_entity.id
_entity.type
_entity.pdbx_description
1 polymer ?
#
loop_
_entity_poly.entity_id
_entity_poly.type
_entity_poly.pdbx_seq_one_letter_code
_entity_poly.pdbx_strand_id
1 'polypeptide(L)' 'MVHNQLINKIIAIGYFILILAGCDSRHNNHMEEYVRTADPAFRYNIEETFTGEGWTEYRVKMVSGTWLTKQEVNHPEWW' A
#
# COMPACT_ATOMS: atom_id res chain seq x y z
N MET A 1 38.14 -24.11 -37.98
CA MET A 1 37.64 -24.64 -36.69
C MET A 1 37.60 -23.58 -35.59
N VAL A 2 38.62 -22.73 -35.42
CA VAL A 2 38.71 -21.68 -34.37
C VAL A 2 37.70 -20.53 -34.55
N HIS A 3 37.39 -20.12 -35.79
CA HIS A 3 36.45 -19.01 -36.07
C HIS A 3 35.01 -19.30 -35.59
N ASN A 4 34.52 -20.52 -35.81
CA ASN A 4 33.20 -20.96 -35.36
C ASN A 4 33.10 -21.03 -33.82
N GLN A 5 34.20 -21.33 -33.14
CA GLN A 5 34.26 -21.37 -31.68
C GLN A 5 34.18 -19.95 -31.07
N LEU A 6 34.78 -18.96 -31.73
CA LEU A 6 34.69 -17.56 -31.32
C LEU A 6 33.28 -17.01 -31.51
N ILE A 7 32.64 -17.32 -32.64
CA ILE A 7 31.24 -16.92 -32.93
C ILE A 7 30.27 -17.54 -31.92
N ASN A 8 30.41 -18.84 -31.62
CA ASN A 8 29.57 -19.50 -30.63
C ASN A 8 29.71 -18.90 -29.23
N LYS A 9 30.91 -18.46 -28.84
CA LYS A 9 31.14 -17.76 -27.57
C LYS A 9 30.45 -16.39 -27.54
N ILE A 10 30.54 -15.62 -28.61
CA ILE A 10 29.86 -14.32 -28.72
C ILE A 10 28.34 -14.48 -28.64
N ILE A 11 27.79 -15.48 -29.33
CA ILE A 11 26.37 -15.82 -29.28
C ILE A 11 25.96 -16.24 -27.86
N ALA A 12 26.74 -17.10 -27.20
CA ALA A 12 26.47 -17.52 -25.83
C ALA A 12 26.52 -16.35 -24.82
N ILE A 13 27.48 -15.44 -24.98
CA ILE A 13 27.57 -14.22 -24.17
C ILE A 13 26.36 -13.30 -24.44
N GLY A 14 25.93 -13.18 -25.69
CA GLY A 14 24.73 -12.44 -26.06
C GLY A 14 23.47 -12.99 -25.39
N TYR A 15 23.29 -14.33 -25.42
CA TYR A 15 22.18 -14.98 -24.71
C TYR A 15 22.27 -14.79 -23.20
N PHE A 16 23.47 -14.84 -22.63
CA PHE A 16 23.68 -14.63 -21.20
C PHE A 16 23.32 -13.20 -20.77
N ILE A 17 23.72 -12.19 -21.55
CA ILE A 17 23.37 -10.79 -21.31
C ILE A 17 21.86 -10.56 -21.46
N LEU A 18 21.22 -11.19 -22.45
CA LEU A 18 19.77 -11.12 -22.65
C LEU A 18 18.99 -11.68 -21.44
N ILE A 19 19.45 -12.78 -20.86
CA ILE A 19 18.84 -13.41 -19.68
C ILE A 19 18.96 -12.50 -18.45
N LEU A 20 20.11 -11.83 -18.27
CA LEU A 20 20.33 -10.93 -17.13
C LEU A 20 19.55 -9.61 -17.23
N ALA A 21 19.28 -9.12 -18.44
CA ALA A 21 18.53 -7.88 -18.66
C ALA A 21 17.03 -7.98 -18.31
N GLY A 22 16.50 -9.20 -18.12
CA GLY A 22 15.09 -9.44 -17.75
C GLY A 22 14.77 -9.29 -16.26
N CYS A 23 15.77 -9.04 -15.41
CA CYS A 23 15.57 -8.88 -13.97
C CYS A 23 15.15 -7.44 -13.64
N ASP A 24 13.89 -7.09 -13.93
CA ASP A 24 13.28 -5.83 -13.49
C ASP A 24 12.27 -6.14 -12.38
N SER A 25 12.69 -5.97 -11.12
CA SER A 25 11.78 -6.04 -9.98
C SER A 25 11.06 -4.69 -9.86
N ARG A 26 10.13 -4.41 -10.79
CA ARG A 26 9.19 -3.29 -10.61
C ARG A 26 8.36 -3.58 -9.37
N HIS A 27 8.82 -3.06 -8.24
CA HIS A 27 8.11 -3.17 -6.99
C HIS A 27 6.87 -2.30 -7.11
N ASN A 28 5.73 -2.92 -7.43
CA ASN A 28 4.45 -2.24 -7.45
C ASN A 28 4.05 -1.96 -6.00
N ASN A 29 4.43 -0.77 -5.52
CA ASN A 29 4.18 -0.30 -4.17
C ASN A 29 2.81 0.37 -4.02
N HIS A 30 1.95 0.42 -5.06
CA HIS A 30 0.68 1.15 -4.98
C HIS A 30 -0.23 0.66 -3.85
N MET A 31 -0.24 -0.66 -3.56
CA MET A 31 -1.00 -1.19 -2.43
C MET A 31 -0.37 -0.80 -1.09
N GLU A 32 0.96 -0.85 -0.98
CA GLU A 32 1.65 -0.42 0.23
C GLU A 32 1.41 1.08 0.49
N GLU A 33 1.53 1.90 -0.55
CA GLU A 33 1.26 3.33 -0.51
C GLU A 33 -0.20 3.60 -0.12
N TYR A 34 -1.16 2.90 -0.72
CA TYR A 34 -2.57 2.98 -0.35
C TYR A 34 -2.80 2.65 1.14
N VAL A 35 -2.21 1.58 1.65
CA VAL A 35 -2.37 1.15 3.05
C VAL A 35 -1.69 2.12 4.03
N ARG A 36 -0.56 2.72 3.64
CA ARG A 36 0.24 3.58 4.55
C ARG A 36 -0.16 5.05 4.49
N THR A 37 -0.88 5.47 3.45
CA THR A 37 -1.36 6.84 3.33
C THR A 37 -2.47 7.09 4.35
N ALA A 38 -2.26 8.06 5.24
CA ALA A 38 -3.29 8.46 6.20
C ALA A 38 -4.47 9.09 5.44
N ASP A 39 -5.64 8.50 5.59
CA ASP A 39 -6.88 9.01 5.00
C ASP A 39 -7.73 9.68 6.12
N PRO A 40 -7.98 11.00 6.03
CA PRO A 40 -8.76 11.73 7.04
C PRO A 40 -10.23 11.28 7.14
N ALA A 41 -10.73 10.51 6.17
CA ALA A 41 -12.04 9.88 6.25
C ALA A 41 -12.09 8.78 7.32
N PHE A 42 -10.94 8.26 7.76
CA PHE A 42 -10.82 7.27 8.83
C PHE A 42 -10.17 7.91 10.07
N ARG A 43 -10.96 8.10 11.13
CA ARG A 43 -10.48 8.73 12.36
C ARG A 43 -11.29 8.30 13.56
N TYR A 44 -10.72 8.48 14.75
CA TYR A 44 -11.43 8.26 15.99
C TYR A 44 -11.04 9.30 17.03
N ASN A 45 -11.96 9.60 17.94
CA ASN A 45 -11.73 10.42 19.12
C ASN A 45 -12.26 9.70 20.35
N ILE A 46 -11.58 9.87 21.49
CA ILE A 46 -12.16 9.51 22.79
C ILE A 46 -13.06 10.69 23.19
N GLU A 47 -14.37 10.46 23.21
CA GLU A 47 -15.35 11.50 23.58
C GLU A 47 -15.52 11.55 25.10
N GLU A 48 -15.46 10.40 25.76
CA GLU A 48 -15.64 10.31 27.22
C GLU A 48 -14.66 9.31 27.82
N THR A 49 -14.21 9.62 29.04
CA THR A 49 -13.38 8.73 29.86
C THR A 49 -14.04 8.60 31.23
N PHE A 50 -14.31 7.38 31.65
CA PHE A 50 -14.84 7.09 32.99
C PHE A 50 -13.84 6.27 33.79
N THR A 51 -13.65 6.65 35.04
CA THR A 51 -12.84 5.88 35.98
C THR A 51 -13.78 5.20 36.98
N GLY A 52 -13.76 3.87 36.99
CA GLY A 52 -14.42 3.05 37.99
C GLY A 52 -13.41 2.46 38.98
N GLU A 53 -13.89 1.62 39.88
CA GLU A 53 -13.04 0.96 40.86
C GLU A 53 -12.14 -0.08 40.17
N GLY A 54 -10.88 0.29 39.92
CA GLY A 54 -9.88 -0.56 39.28
C GLY A 54 -9.93 -0.60 37.75
N TRP A 55 -10.75 0.22 37.08
CA TRP A 55 -10.84 0.25 35.62
C TRP A 55 -11.04 1.65 35.05
N THR A 56 -10.69 1.80 33.78
CA THR A 56 -10.96 3.00 32.98
C THR A 56 -11.66 2.60 31.69
N GLU A 57 -12.83 3.18 31.43
CA GLU A 57 -13.57 3.03 30.17
C GLU A 57 -13.32 4.25 29.30
N TYR A 58 -13.05 3.99 28.02
CA TYR A 58 -12.94 5.02 27.00
C TYR A 58 -14.08 4.82 26.02
N ARG A 59 -14.93 5.83 25.87
CA ARG A 59 -15.96 5.84 24.83
C ARG A 59 -15.42 6.51 23.60
N VAL A 60 -15.25 5.72 22.56
CA VAL A 60 -14.62 6.12 21.30
C VAL A 60 -15.69 6.38 20.25
N LYS A 61 -15.65 7.58 19.66
CA LYS A 61 -16.35 7.90 18.43
C LYS A 61 -15.44 7.60 17.26
N MET A 62 -15.88 6.74 16.35
CA MET A 62 -15.10 6.30 15.20
C MET A 62 -15.84 6.64 13.90
N VAL A 63 -15.14 7.31 12.99
CA VAL A 63 -15.61 7.55 11.62
C VAL A 63 -14.84 6.59 10.72
N SER A 64 -15.56 5.72 10.02
CA SER A 64 -14.99 4.66 9.16
C SER A 64 -15.08 4.99 7.66
N GLY A 65 -15.11 6.28 7.32
CA GLY A 65 -15.23 6.77 5.96
C GLY A 65 -16.20 7.93 5.80
N THR A 66 -16.23 8.48 4.59
CA THR A 66 -17.18 9.51 4.16
C THR A 66 -18.04 8.95 3.03
N TRP A 67 -19.35 8.93 3.20
CA TRP A 67 -20.33 8.53 2.21
C TRP A 67 -20.78 9.73 1.37
N LEU A 68 -20.46 9.71 0.07
CA LEU A 68 -20.82 10.75 -0.90
C LEU A 68 -20.37 12.16 -0.45
N THR A 69 -20.87 13.18 -1.13
CA THR A 69 -20.63 14.58 -0.80
C THR A 69 -21.73 15.18 0.08
N LYS A 70 -21.45 16.32 0.70
CA LYS A 70 -22.43 17.10 1.48
C LYS A 70 -23.60 17.62 0.63
N GLN A 71 -23.46 17.65 -0.70
CA GLN A 71 -24.54 18.00 -1.62
C GLN A 71 -25.51 16.82 -1.84
N GLU A 72 -25.03 15.59 -1.68
CA GLU A 72 -25.79 14.37 -1.98
C GLU A 72 -26.46 13.77 -0.73
N VAL A 73 -25.89 14.00 0.46
CA VAL A 73 -26.42 13.46 1.72
C VAL A 73 -26.24 14.43 2.89
N ASN A 74 -27.20 14.40 3.82
CA ASN A 74 -27.22 15.27 4.99
C ASN A 74 -26.08 14.95 5.99
N HIS A 75 -25.86 13.67 6.28
CA HIS A 75 -24.76 13.20 7.14
C HIS A 75 -23.87 12.24 6.33
N PRO A 76 -22.80 12.76 5.69
CA PRO A 76 -21.87 11.92 4.94
C PRO A 76 -20.96 11.10 5.86
N GLU A 77 -20.80 11.48 7.13
CA GLU A 77 -20.01 10.73 8.11
C GLU A 77 -20.91 10.11 9.18
N TRP A 78 -20.59 8.87 9.55
CA TRP A 78 -21.38 8.02 10.46
C TRP A 78 -20.47 7.51 11.57
N TRP A 79 -20.99 7.46 12.80
CA TRP A 79 -20.25 7.10 14.00
C TRP A 79 -21.19 6.65 15.13
#